data_AF-A0A6V7KRZ8-F1
#
_entry.id   AF-A0A6V7KRZ8-F1
#
_cell.length_a   1.000
_cell.length_b   1.000
_cell.length_c   1.000
_cell.angle_alpha   90.00
_cell.angle_beta   90.00
_cell.angle_gamma   90.00
#
_symmetry.space_group_name_H-M   'P 1'
#
loop_
_entity.id
_entity.type
_entity.pdbx_description
1 polymer ?
#
loop_
_entity_poly.entity_id
_entity_poly.type
_entity_poly.pdbx_seq_one_letter_code
_entity_poly.pdbx_strand_id
1 'polypeptide(L)' 'FAGHTLASKSLTLVTIKNLDSQQLEVCINCEKMVIGSMLLNEIKSNLIQ' A
#
# COMPACT_ATOMS: atom_id res chain seq x y z
N PHE A 1 1.74 -8.37 2.33
CA PHE A 1 2.85 -8.21 1.37
C PHE A 1 3.97 -7.39 2.01
N ALA A 2 5.22 -7.67 1.65
CA ALA A 2 6.38 -6.90 2.08
C ALA A 2 7.27 -6.63 0.85
N GLY A 3 7.85 -5.43 0.78
CA GLY A 3 8.70 -5.03 -0.33
C GLY A 3 9.69 -3.95 0.07
N HIS A 4 10.75 -3.78 -0.72
CA HIS A 4 11.75 -2.74 -0.51
C HIS A 4 11.75 -1.76 -1.68
N THR A 5 11.94 -0.48 -1.38
CA THR A 5 12.21 0.51 -2.43
C THR A 5 13.55 0.19 -3.09
N LEU A 6 13.67 0.45 -4.39
CA LEU A 6 14.89 0.08 -5.13
C LEU A 6 16.11 0.90 -4.69
N ALA A 7 15.94 2.22 -4.56
CA ALA A 7 17.02 3.17 -4.28
C ALA A 7 17.37 3.25 -2.78
N SER A 8 16.37 3.47 -1.91
CA SER A 8 16.63 3.63 -0.47
C SER A 8 16.62 2.33 0.33
N LYS A 9 16.24 1.20 -0.30
CA LYS A 9 16.06 -0.11 0.36
C LYS A 9 15.11 -0.06 1.56
N SER A 10 14.27 0.99 1.65
CA SER A 10 13.32 1.18 2.74
C SER A 10 12.26 0.09 2.67
N LEU A 11 12.00 -0.55 3.82
CA LEU A 11 10.98 -1.59 3.93
C LEU A 11 9.59 -0.95 3.88
N THR A 12 8.70 -1.55 3.10
CA THR A 12 7.28 -1.22 3.04
C THR A 12 6.46 -2.49 3.25
N LEU A 13 5.51 -2.44 4.17
CA LEU A 13 4.60 -3.54 4.48
C LEU A 13 3.19 -3.13 4.06
N VAL A 14 2.54 -3.98 3.28
CA VAL A 14 1.17 -3.77 2.83
C VAL A 14 0.29 -4.88 3.37
N THR A 15 -0.75 -4.52 4.10
CA THR A 15 -1.76 -5.44 4.62
C THR A 15 -3.09 -5.09 3.97
N ILE A 16 -3.80 -6.10 3.50
CA ILE A 16 -5.15 -5.97 2.97
C ILE A 16 -6.07 -6.80 3.85
N LYS A 17 -7.15 -6.20 4.34
CA LYS A 17 -8.22 -6.89 5.03
C LYS A 17 -9.51 -6.70 4.26
N ASN A 18 -10.21 -7.80 4.01
CA ASN A 18 -11.56 -7.75 3.47
C ASN A 18 -12.50 -7.47 4.63
N LEU A 19 -13.21 -6.35 4.61
CA LEU A 19 -14.19 -6.01 5.65
C LEU A 19 -15.55 -6.64 5.33
N ASP A 20 -15.98 -6.53 4.07
CA ASP A 20 -17.20 -7.14 3.52
C ASP A 20 -17.07 -7.31 1.99
N SER A 21 -18.18 -7.60 1.29
CA SER A 21 -18.17 -7.87 -0.16
C SER A 21 -17.79 -6.68 -1.04
N GLN A 22 -17.80 -5.45 -0.52
CA GLN A 22 -17.53 -4.23 -1.30
C GLN A 22 -16.49 -3.30 -0.67
N GLN A 23 -15.98 -3.63 0.53
CA GLN A 23 -15.02 -2.82 1.25
C GLN A 23 -13.73 -3.58 1.56
N LEU A 24 -12.62 -2.92 1.24
CA LEU A 24 -11.27 -3.36 1.52
C LEU A 24 -10.59 -2.32 2.40
N GLU A 25 -9.97 -2.77 3.49
CA GLU A 25 -9.04 -1.96 4.28
C GLU A 25 -7.62 -2.24 3.79
N VAL A 26 -6.95 -1.20 3.29
CA VAL A 26 -5.53 -1.28 2.88
C VAL A 26 -4.70 -0.46 3.84
N CYS A 27 -3.77 -1.13 4.52
CA CYS A 27 -2.81 -0.51 5.43
C CYS A 27 -1.41 -0.61 4.83
N ILE A 28 -0.70 0.52 4.75
CA ILE A 28 0.67 0.60 4.26
C ILE A 28 1.55 1.16 5.38
N ASN A 29 2.45 0.33 5.90
CA ASN A 29 3.49 0.76 6.84
C ASN A 29 4.76 1.01 6.05
N CYS A 30 5.31 2.22 6.17
CA CYS A 30 6.50 2.62 5.43
C CYS A 30 7.30 3.63 6.25
N GLU A 31 8.62 3.66 6.01
CA GLU A 31 9.51 4.64 6.65
C GLU A 31 9.26 6.08 6.17
N LYS A 32 8.88 6.23 4.90
CA LYS A 32 8.71 7.53 4.23
C LYS A 32 7.28 7.70 3.77
N MET A 33 6.56 8.64 4.39
CA MET A 33 5.14 8.88 4.17
C MET A 33 4.79 9.18 2.70
N VAL A 34 5.65 9.91 1.98
CA VAL A 34 5.47 10.21 0.55
C VAL A 34 5.41 8.93 -0.30
N ILE A 35 6.23 7.93 0.04
CA ILE A 35 6.23 6.65 -0.68
C ILE A 35 4.95 5.87 -0.36
N GLY A 36 4.53 5.87 0.91
CA GLY A 36 3.28 5.25 1.34
C GLY A 36 2.05 5.84 0.66
N SER A 37 1.97 7.17 0.54
CA SER A 37 0.83 7.84 -0.11
C SER A 37 0.82 7.61 -1.62
N MET A 38 1.97 7.62 -2.28
CA MET A 38 2.07 7.28 -3.71
C MET A 38 1.61 5.85 -3.97
N LEU A 39 2.11 4.88 -3.20
CA LEU A 39 1.72 3.48 -3.35
C LEU A 39 0.23 3.26 -3.05
N LEU A 40 -0.31 3.92 -2.03
CA LEU A 40 -1.74 3.83 -1.71
C LEU A 40 -2.60 4.36 -2.85
N ASN A 41 -2.20 5.45 -3.48
CA ASN A 41 -2.92 6.05 -4.61
C ASN A 41 -2.89 5.14 -5.85
N GLU A 42 -1.75 4.51 -6.15
CA GLU A 42 -1.66 3.53 -7.24
C GLU A 42 -2.54 2.31 -6.99
N ILE A 43 -2.51 1.75 -5.78
CA ILE A 43 -3.37 0.61 -5.41
C ILE A 43 -4.84 0.99 -5.58
N LYS A 44 -5.26 2.15 -5.07
CA LYS A 44 -6.64 2.64 -5.25
C LYS A 44 -7.01 2.78 -6.73
N SER A 45 -6.14 3.38 -7.54
CA SER A 45 -6.41 3.59 -8.97
C SER A 45 -6.57 2.29 -9.75
N ASN A 46 -5.90 1.20 -9.34
CA ASN A 46 -6.01 -0.10 -9.99
C ASN A 46 -7.18 -0.94 -9.46
N LEU A 47 -7.67 -0.66 -8.24
CA LEU A 47 -8.83 -1.35 -7.66
C LEU A 47 -10.18 -0.72 -8.05
N ILE A 48 -10.18 0.51 -8.58
CA ILE A 48 -11.39 1.25 -9.00
C ILE A 48 -11.60 1.15 -10.54
N GLN A 49 -10.78 0.37 -11.25
CA GLN A 49 -11.07 -0.02 -12.65
C GLN A 49 -12.19 -1.05 -12.71
#